data_AF-A0A7V9H2V3-F1
#
_entry.id   AF-A0A7V9H2V3-F1
#
_cell.length_a   1.000
_cell.length_b   1.000
_cell.length_c   1.000
_cell.angle_alpha   90.00
_cell.angle_beta   90.00
_cell.angle_gamma   90.00
#
_symmetry.space_group_name_H-M   'P 1'
#
loop_
_entity.id
_entity.type
_entity.pdbx_description
1 polymer ?
#
loop_
_entity_poly.entity_id
_entity_poly.type
_entity_poly.pdbx_seq_one_letter_code
_entity_poly.pdbx_strand_id
1 'polypeptide(L)'
;AASLLGVDPVFEARLAARKLDLPVGVVDPDVPYLTPGVLSTDLEDRFLAALVSLCPKRRTSELVEAASQAKRGGLFGLRGRGREEAGGQSRPVVLLGAALSPGSTAGLVAELARTGVEVSGVVPNVGGAGLPPVGEGTVVGVLDPNLAAAAGAARERGARVVRTLLPIGVDGTARFLQDVAAEAGAGSSEVVRARSVWEDLGALRNRVRGKRIFFAGDTGFEVPLARFLADAGAVVLEVGAPRLDRRFLAEELQTLGSGVDVVVSPDWRGQMQRIEETRPDVVVASPGLHAPLVARGHLCRSPRDFVRAGLHGYEGSRRILELLARTFDRAEALDALSL
;
A
#
# COMPACT_ATOMS: atom_id res chain seq x y z
N ALA A 1 10.92 4.28 25.92
CA ALA A 1 11.38 3.45 27.08
C ALA A 1 12.91 3.38 27.22
N ALA A 2 13.68 3.16 26.15
CA ALA A 2 15.16 3.11 26.21
C ALA A 2 15.77 4.44 26.70
N SER A 3 15.25 5.58 26.24
CA SER A 3 15.71 6.91 26.65
C SER A 3 15.48 7.18 28.14
N LEU A 4 14.43 6.61 28.74
CA LEU A 4 14.17 6.70 30.18
C LEU A 4 15.21 5.92 31.01
N LEU A 5 15.85 4.92 30.40
CA LEU A 5 16.93 4.13 31.00
C LEU A 5 18.32 4.74 30.71
N GLY A 6 18.39 5.93 30.09
CA GLY A 6 19.64 6.58 29.71
C GLY A 6 20.35 5.93 28.52
N VAL A 7 19.68 5.04 27.78
CA VAL A 7 20.23 4.44 26.56
C VAL A 7 20.07 5.43 25.41
N ASP A 8 21.18 5.74 24.74
CA ASP A 8 21.16 6.46 23.45
C ASP A 8 21.10 5.42 22.30
N PRO A 9 19.91 5.14 21.74
CA PRO A 9 19.77 4.13 20.71
C PRO A 9 20.53 4.49 19.43
N VAL A 10 20.73 5.78 19.14
CA VAL A 10 21.48 6.23 17.95
C VAL A 10 22.95 5.93 18.12
N PHE A 11 23.51 6.18 19.31
CA PHE A 11 24.87 5.79 19.64
C PHE A 11 25.05 4.26 19.56
N GLU A 12 24.14 3.49 20.18
CA GLU A 12 24.20 2.03 20.17
C GLU A 12 24.10 1.45 18.75
N ALA A 13 23.23 2.00 17.91
CA ALA A 13 23.14 1.58 16.51
C ALA A 13 24.44 1.87 15.73
N ARG A 14 25.08 3.02 15.95
CA ARG A 14 26.38 3.33 15.33
C ARG A 14 27.48 2.37 15.80
N LEU A 15 27.49 2.04 17.10
CA LEU A 15 28.44 1.10 17.66
C LEU A 15 28.23 -0.32 17.10
N ALA A 16 26.98 -0.78 17.05
CA ALA A 16 26.60 -2.07 16.47
C ALA A 16 26.97 -2.15 14.99
N ALA A 17 26.67 -1.09 14.21
CA ALA A 17 27.02 -1.03 12.79
C ALA A 17 28.52 -1.20 12.55
N ARG A 18 29.35 -0.52 13.36
CA ARG A 18 30.81 -0.64 13.28
C ARG A 18 31.33 -2.02 13.71
N LYS A 19 30.75 -2.61 14.76
CA LYS A 19 31.22 -3.91 15.29
C LYS A 19 30.80 -5.09 14.43
N LEU A 20 29.63 -5.03 13.83
CA LEU A 20 29.06 -6.12 13.04
C LEU A 20 29.33 -5.98 11.54
N ASP A 21 29.85 -4.83 11.09
CA ASP A 21 29.99 -4.49 9.68
C ASP A 21 28.67 -4.62 8.90
N LEU A 22 27.57 -4.21 9.54
CA LEU A 22 26.22 -4.27 9.00
C LEU A 22 25.53 -2.90 9.12
N PRO A 23 24.69 -2.48 8.16
CA PRO A 23 23.88 -1.30 8.33
C PRO A 23 22.88 -1.50 9.48
N VAL A 24 22.91 -0.62 10.48
CA VAL A 24 21.98 -0.63 11.62
C VAL A 24 21.23 0.71 11.64
N GLY A 25 19.91 0.64 11.68
CA GLY A 25 19.01 1.79 11.82
C GLY A 25 18.26 1.75 13.14
N VAL A 26 17.82 2.92 13.61
CA VAL A 26 16.95 3.05 14.79
C VAL A 26 15.57 3.49 14.32
N VAL A 27 14.55 2.80 14.78
CA VAL A 27 13.17 3.26 14.71
C VAL A 27 12.75 3.58 16.13
N ASP A 28 12.67 4.87 16.43
CA ASP A 28 12.19 5.33 17.73
C ASP A 28 10.65 5.39 17.70
N PRO A 29 9.94 4.53 18.46
CA PRO A 29 8.49 4.57 18.53
C PRO A 29 8.02 5.87 19.19
N ASP A 30 8.78 6.45 20.11
CA ASP A 30 8.34 7.52 21.02
C ASP A 30 8.51 8.94 20.44
N VAL A 31 8.91 9.07 19.17
CA VAL A 31 9.06 10.36 18.47
C VAL A 31 7.72 11.10 18.47
N PRO A 32 7.69 12.42 18.74
CA PRO A 32 6.43 13.17 18.78
C PRO A 32 5.69 13.07 17.45
N TYR A 33 4.49 12.51 17.51
CA TYR A 33 3.49 12.55 16.44
C TYR A 33 2.50 13.69 16.69
N LEU A 34 1.82 14.13 15.63
CA LEU A 34 0.76 15.15 15.74
C LEU A 34 -0.39 14.70 16.67
N THR A 35 -0.60 13.39 16.78
CA THR A 35 -1.58 12.78 17.69
C THR A 35 -0.84 11.94 18.74
N PRO A 36 -1.17 12.07 20.04
CA PRO A 36 -0.52 11.28 21.09
C PRO A 36 -0.62 9.77 20.86
N GLY A 37 0.44 9.05 21.23
CA GLY A 37 0.53 7.60 21.10
C GLY A 37 1.27 7.15 19.83
N VAL A 38 1.55 5.85 19.75
CA VAL A 38 2.27 5.21 18.64
C VAL A 38 1.41 4.08 18.12
N LEU A 39 1.08 4.12 16.83
CA LEU A 39 0.32 3.07 16.18
C LEU A 39 1.24 2.14 15.41
N SER A 40 0.77 0.91 15.21
CA SER A 40 1.50 -0.06 14.38
C SER A 40 1.76 0.45 12.95
N THR A 41 0.86 1.27 12.41
CA THR A 41 0.99 1.93 11.11
C THR A 41 2.14 2.95 11.08
N ASP A 42 2.43 3.62 12.19
CA ASP A 42 3.56 4.55 12.27
C ASP A 42 4.89 3.82 12.32
N LEU A 43 4.93 2.69 13.03
CA LEU A 43 6.11 1.84 13.09
C LEU A 43 6.45 1.28 11.71
N GLU A 44 5.45 0.87 10.93
CA GLU A 44 5.62 0.45 9.54
C GLU A 44 6.20 1.58 8.67
N ASP A 45 5.63 2.78 8.74
CA ASP A 45 6.11 3.94 7.98
C ASP A 45 7.57 4.30 8.33
N ARG A 46 7.88 4.38 9.63
CA ARG A 46 9.25 4.69 10.10
C ARG A 46 10.25 3.59 9.74
N PHE A 47 9.84 2.32 9.83
CA PHE A 47 10.66 1.20 9.40
C PHE A 47 10.98 1.30 7.91
N LEU A 48 9.99 1.57 7.06
CA LEU A 48 10.20 1.72 5.63
C LEU A 48 11.00 2.98 5.29
N ALA A 49 10.83 4.08 6.02
CA ALA A 49 11.67 5.28 5.89
C ALA A 49 13.14 4.99 6.20
N ALA A 50 13.41 4.19 7.24
CA ALA A 50 14.76 3.74 7.57
C ALA A 50 15.34 2.86 6.44
N LEU A 51 14.56 1.92 5.90
CA LEU A 51 15.01 1.10 4.76
C LEU A 51 15.28 1.94 3.50
N VAL A 52 14.43 2.91 3.19
CA VAL A 52 14.66 3.85 2.07
C VAL A 52 15.95 4.63 2.28
N SER A 53 16.24 5.04 3.53
CA SER A 53 17.49 5.73 3.88
C SER A 53 18.73 4.85 3.67
N LEU A 54 18.58 3.53 3.82
CA LEU A 54 19.64 2.53 3.59
C LEU A 54 19.77 2.08 2.13
N CYS A 55 18.83 2.44 1.25
CA CYS A 55 18.92 2.12 -0.17
C CYS A 55 20.21 2.75 -0.76
N PRO A 56 20.85 2.14 -1.78
CA PRO A 56 21.93 2.77 -2.52
C PRO A 56 21.47 4.07 -3.22
N LYS A 57 22.35 5.08 -3.30
CA LYS A 57 22.06 6.36 -4.00
C LYS A 57 22.34 6.35 -5.51
N ARG A 58 23.13 5.38 -6.01
CA ARG A 58 23.59 5.36 -7.42
C ARG A 58 22.43 5.19 -8.39
N ARG A 59 22.57 5.70 -9.62
CA ARG A 59 21.59 5.45 -10.69
C ARG A 59 21.55 3.96 -10.99
N THR A 60 20.35 3.40 -11.15
CA THR A 60 20.18 1.99 -11.58
C THR A 60 20.95 1.71 -12.88
N SER A 61 21.07 2.70 -13.77
CA SER A 61 21.88 2.60 -15.00
C SER A 61 23.37 2.35 -14.72
N GLU A 62 23.96 2.98 -13.70
CA GLU A 62 25.36 2.75 -13.30
C GLU A 62 25.55 1.37 -12.66
N LEU A 63 24.52 0.84 -11.99
CA LEU A 63 24.55 -0.49 -11.39
C LEU A 63 24.35 -1.60 -12.42
N VAL A 64 23.46 -1.40 -13.41
CA VAL A 64 23.28 -2.31 -14.55
C VAL A 64 24.51 -2.31 -15.44
N GLU A 65 25.11 -1.14 -15.71
CA GLU A 65 26.40 -1.05 -16.43
C GLU A 65 27.54 -1.72 -15.64
N ALA A 66 27.64 -1.50 -14.33
CA ALA A 66 28.66 -2.13 -13.50
C ALA A 66 28.49 -3.66 -13.42
N ALA A 67 27.27 -4.17 -13.29
CA ALA A 67 26.98 -5.61 -13.30
C ALA A 67 27.21 -6.25 -14.68
N SER A 68 26.92 -5.50 -15.76
CA SER A 68 27.17 -5.94 -17.14
C SER A 68 28.65 -5.93 -17.49
N GLN A 69 29.42 -4.94 -16.99
CA GLN A 69 30.88 -4.90 -17.14
C GLN A 69 31.58 -6.00 -16.34
N ALA A 70 31.08 -6.33 -15.14
CA ALA A 70 31.57 -7.48 -14.37
C ALA A 70 31.34 -8.84 -15.08
N LYS A 71 30.27 -8.97 -15.88
CA LYS A 71 30.03 -10.13 -16.76
C LYS A 71 30.77 -10.08 -18.10
N ARG A 72 31.14 -8.88 -18.59
CA ARG A 72 31.88 -8.67 -19.86
C ARG A 72 33.40 -8.69 -19.73
N GLY A 73 33.94 -9.01 -18.56
CA GLY A 73 35.38 -9.26 -18.36
C GLY A 73 35.93 -10.47 -19.13
N GLY A 74 35.11 -11.19 -19.91
CA GLY A 74 35.53 -12.22 -20.85
C GLY A 74 35.08 -11.92 -22.28
N LEU A 75 36.05 -11.81 -23.18
CA LEU A 75 35.99 -11.81 -24.66
C LEU A 75 35.72 -10.49 -25.42
N PHE A 76 36.70 -10.19 -26.28
CA PHE A 76 36.81 -9.13 -27.29
C PHE A 76 35.67 -9.11 -28.35
N GLY A 77 35.37 -7.90 -28.86
CA GLY A 77 35.33 -7.65 -30.32
C GLY A 77 34.01 -7.28 -31.04
N LEU A 78 34.09 -6.16 -31.79
CA LEU A 78 33.34 -5.73 -32.99
C LEU A 78 31.94 -5.04 -32.92
N ARG A 79 32.01 -3.70 -33.09
CA ARG A 79 31.37 -2.84 -34.12
C ARG A 79 29.93 -3.11 -34.58
N GLY A 80 29.03 -2.16 -34.29
CA GLY A 80 27.76 -1.96 -34.99
C GLY A 80 27.20 -0.56 -34.73
N ARG A 81 27.28 0.34 -35.72
CA ARG A 81 26.70 1.70 -35.71
C ARG A 81 25.20 1.54 -36.04
N GLY A 82 24.31 1.79 -35.09
CA GLY A 82 22.87 1.64 -35.25
C GLY A 82 22.12 2.82 -34.64
N ARG A 83 21.44 3.57 -35.51
CA ARG A 83 20.33 4.52 -35.32
C ARG A 83 20.14 5.17 -33.93
N GLU A 84 20.35 6.48 -33.89
CA GLU A 84 19.72 7.36 -32.91
C GLU A 84 18.20 7.37 -33.16
N GLU A 85 17.49 6.47 -32.50
CA GLU A 85 16.10 6.70 -32.13
C GLU A 85 16.11 7.70 -30.97
N ALA A 86 15.21 8.68 -31.00
CA ALA A 86 15.03 9.66 -29.95
C ALA A 86 14.59 8.98 -28.63
N GLY A 87 15.56 8.45 -27.89
CA GLY A 87 15.37 7.68 -26.68
C GLY A 87 14.98 8.57 -25.51
N GLY A 88 13.68 8.67 -25.23
CA GLY A 88 13.23 9.02 -23.89
C GLY A 88 13.79 7.98 -22.92
N GLN A 89 14.73 8.37 -22.05
CA GLN A 89 15.32 7.46 -21.07
C GLN A 89 14.22 6.94 -20.14
N SER A 90 13.89 5.66 -20.27
CA SER A 90 13.02 4.95 -19.32
C SER A 90 13.60 5.05 -17.92
N ARG A 91 12.82 5.57 -16.98
CA ARG A 91 13.28 5.79 -15.60
C ARG A 91 13.04 4.53 -14.77
N PRO A 92 13.99 4.13 -13.90
CA PRO A 92 13.82 2.96 -13.06
C PRO A 92 12.68 3.19 -12.05
N VAL A 93 11.78 2.22 -11.94
CA VAL A 93 10.66 2.25 -10.98
C VAL A 93 10.95 1.38 -9.77
N VAL A 94 10.72 1.91 -8.57
CA VAL A 94 10.74 1.17 -7.30
C VAL A 94 9.36 1.24 -6.66
N LEU A 95 8.85 0.10 -6.21
CA LEU A 95 7.61 0.06 -5.43
C LEU A 95 7.93 0.16 -3.94
N LEU A 96 7.16 0.95 -3.20
CA LEU A 96 7.36 1.20 -1.77
C LEU A 96 6.11 0.79 -0.98
N GLY A 97 6.22 -0.24 -0.14
CA GLY A 97 5.16 -0.77 0.70
C GLY A 97 4.94 -2.28 0.52
N ALA A 98 3.74 -2.74 0.84
CA ALA A 98 3.30 -4.12 0.91
C ALA A 98 4.08 -4.99 1.90
N ALA A 99 4.63 -4.41 2.97
CA ALA A 99 5.39 -5.14 3.99
C ALA A 99 4.56 -6.25 4.64
N LEU A 100 3.26 -5.99 4.86
CA LEU A 100 2.33 -6.94 5.46
C LEU A 100 1.71 -7.94 4.46
N SER A 101 1.94 -7.74 3.16
CA SER A 101 1.46 -8.65 2.11
C SER A 101 2.43 -8.75 0.92
N PRO A 102 3.68 -9.21 1.12
CA PRO A 102 4.73 -9.11 0.09
C PRO A 102 4.38 -9.77 -1.25
N GLY A 103 3.63 -10.88 -1.21
CA GLY A 103 3.16 -11.60 -2.39
C GLY A 103 2.18 -10.82 -3.27
N SER A 104 1.59 -9.73 -2.77
CA SER A 104 0.67 -8.88 -3.54
C SER A 104 1.39 -8.01 -4.59
N THR A 105 2.70 -7.82 -4.47
CA THR A 105 3.48 -6.96 -5.37
C THR A 105 3.77 -7.60 -6.73
N ALA A 106 3.83 -8.94 -6.80
CA ALA A 106 4.15 -9.66 -8.03
C ALA A 106 3.13 -9.38 -9.15
N GLY A 107 1.84 -9.29 -8.81
CA GLY A 107 0.78 -8.93 -9.76
C GLY A 107 0.96 -7.52 -10.32
N LEU A 108 1.31 -6.55 -9.46
CA LEU A 108 1.57 -5.17 -9.90
C LEU A 108 2.81 -5.05 -10.79
N VAL A 109 3.87 -5.79 -10.46
CA VAL A 109 5.08 -5.85 -11.29
C VAL A 109 4.74 -6.38 -12.69
N ALA A 110 3.91 -7.42 -12.77
CA ALA A 110 3.47 -7.97 -14.04
C ALA A 110 2.59 -6.99 -14.84
N GLU A 111 1.67 -6.28 -14.19
CA GLU A 111 0.83 -5.28 -14.87
C GLU A 111 1.66 -4.05 -15.33
N LEU A 112 2.62 -3.57 -14.53
CA LEU A 112 3.56 -2.51 -14.96
C LEU A 112 4.43 -2.95 -16.14
N ALA A 113 4.88 -4.22 -16.19
CA ALA A 113 5.60 -4.72 -17.35
C ALA A 113 4.78 -4.63 -18.65
N ARG A 114 3.45 -4.80 -18.56
CA ARG A 114 2.55 -4.65 -19.72
C ARG A 114 2.42 -3.20 -20.18
N THR A 115 2.65 -2.23 -19.29
CA THR A 115 2.68 -0.80 -19.64
C THR A 115 4.03 -0.35 -20.20
N GLY A 116 4.99 -1.26 -20.32
CA GLY A 116 6.36 -0.96 -20.77
C GLY A 116 7.29 -0.50 -19.64
N VAL A 117 6.89 -0.68 -18.38
CA VAL A 117 7.66 -0.29 -17.20
C VAL A 117 8.32 -1.51 -16.56
N GLU A 118 9.65 -1.50 -16.47
CA GLU A 118 10.39 -2.49 -15.69
C GLU A 118 10.58 -2.02 -14.23
N VAL A 119 10.10 -2.81 -13.27
CA VAL A 119 10.27 -2.54 -11.85
C VAL A 119 11.67 -2.98 -11.41
N SER A 120 12.51 -2.01 -11.03
CA SER A 120 13.89 -2.22 -10.56
C SER A 120 13.98 -2.79 -9.15
N GLY A 121 12.90 -2.75 -8.37
CA GLY A 121 12.81 -3.42 -7.07
C GLY A 121 11.65 -2.96 -6.21
N VAL A 122 11.55 -3.56 -5.02
CA VAL A 122 10.51 -3.28 -4.02
C VAL A 122 11.18 -3.01 -2.67
N VAL A 123 10.65 -2.06 -1.91
CA VAL A 123 11.03 -1.78 -0.53
C VAL A 123 9.81 -2.01 0.36
N PRO A 124 9.82 -2.98 1.29
CA PRO A 124 10.95 -3.84 1.65
C PRO A 124 11.15 -4.97 0.64
N ASN A 125 12.41 -5.41 0.46
CA ASN A 125 12.72 -6.57 -0.38
C ASN A 125 12.64 -7.85 0.47
N VAL A 126 11.75 -8.77 0.12
CA VAL A 126 11.50 -10.02 0.88
C VAL A 126 12.26 -11.22 0.27
N GLY A 127 12.91 -11.04 -0.89
CA GLY A 127 13.58 -12.11 -1.64
C GLY A 127 15.07 -12.30 -1.34
N GLY A 128 15.62 -11.66 -0.31
CA GLY A 128 17.06 -11.77 0.05
C GLY A 128 18.02 -11.05 -0.90
N ALA A 129 17.55 -10.52 -2.02
CA ALA A 129 18.30 -9.54 -2.79
C ALA A 129 18.45 -8.23 -1.99
N GLY A 130 19.55 -7.50 -2.22
CA GLY A 130 19.79 -6.22 -1.56
C GLY A 130 18.67 -5.20 -1.79
N LEU A 131 18.69 -4.10 -1.02
CA LEU A 131 17.79 -2.97 -1.23
C LEU A 131 18.03 -2.34 -2.61
N PRO A 132 16.96 -1.99 -3.36
CA PRO A 132 17.10 -1.36 -4.67
C PRO A 132 17.69 0.06 -4.55
N PRO A 133 18.34 0.57 -5.59
CA PRO A 133 18.76 1.97 -5.63
C PRO A 133 17.55 2.92 -5.60
N VAL A 134 17.60 3.90 -4.70
CA VAL A 134 16.60 4.97 -4.59
C VAL A 134 17.35 6.30 -4.53
N GLY A 135 17.22 7.11 -5.56
CA GLY A 135 17.89 8.40 -5.67
C GLY A 135 17.40 9.24 -6.84
N GLU A 136 18.19 10.21 -7.27
CA GLU A 136 17.91 11.01 -8.46
C GLU A 136 17.62 10.13 -9.69
N GLY A 137 16.56 10.48 -10.42
CA GLY A 137 16.13 9.74 -11.60
C GLY A 137 15.21 8.55 -11.31
N THR A 138 15.19 8.01 -10.09
CA THR A 138 14.25 6.93 -9.70
C THR A 138 12.82 7.45 -9.60
N VAL A 139 11.85 6.66 -10.09
CA VAL A 139 10.42 6.87 -9.89
C VAL A 139 9.95 5.91 -8.79
N VAL A 140 9.17 6.41 -7.83
CA VAL A 140 8.69 5.63 -6.68
C VAL A 140 7.18 5.59 -6.67
N GLY A 141 6.61 4.39 -6.79
CA GLY A 141 5.18 4.12 -6.63
C GLY A 141 4.89 3.62 -5.22
N VAL A 142 4.08 4.35 -4.46
CA VAL A 142 3.75 4.00 -3.07
C VAL A 142 2.49 3.14 -3.04
N LEU A 143 2.54 2.03 -2.31
CA LEU A 143 1.50 1.00 -2.31
C LEU A 143 0.51 1.12 -1.13
N ASP A 144 1.00 1.55 0.03
CA ASP A 144 0.21 1.57 1.27
C ASP A 144 -0.11 3.01 1.75
N PRO A 145 -1.23 3.23 2.45
CA PRO A 145 -1.73 4.57 2.79
C PRO A 145 -0.97 5.28 3.91
N ASN A 146 -0.20 4.54 4.72
CA ASN A 146 0.44 5.09 5.92
C ASN A 146 1.90 5.51 5.68
N LEU A 147 2.38 5.56 4.43
CA LEU A 147 3.82 5.64 4.13
C LEU A 147 4.34 7.07 3.88
N ALA A 148 3.83 8.04 4.64
CA ALA A 148 4.16 9.45 4.44
C ALA A 148 5.64 9.75 4.72
N ALA A 149 6.21 9.23 5.81
CA ALA A 149 7.62 9.40 6.15
C ALA A 149 8.52 8.63 5.18
N ALA A 150 8.14 7.42 4.77
CA ALA A 150 8.90 6.64 3.80
C ALA A 150 8.93 7.31 2.42
N ALA A 151 7.80 7.86 1.97
CA ALA A 151 7.73 8.69 0.78
C ALA A 151 8.57 9.98 0.93
N GLY A 152 8.57 10.60 2.11
CA GLY A 152 9.43 11.75 2.43
C GLY A 152 10.92 11.41 2.28
N ALA A 153 11.37 10.31 2.88
CA ALA A 153 12.75 9.83 2.78
C ALA A 153 13.15 9.55 1.33
N ALA A 154 12.24 9.03 0.49
CA ALA A 154 12.52 8.84 -0.93
C ALA A 154 12.72 10.18 -1.67
N ARG A 155 11.90 11.20 -1.37
CA ARG A 155 12.04 12.55 -1.95
C ARG A 155 13.32 13.24 -1.53
N GLU A 156 13.71 13.14 -0.26
CA GLU A 156 14.97 13.70 0.27
C GLU A 156 16.21 13.12 -0.41
N ARG A 157 16.08 11.90 -0.95
CA ARG A 157 17.13 11.25 -1.75
C ARG A 157 17.12 11.64 -3.22
N GLY A 158 16.18 12.48 -3.66
CA GLY A 158 16.05 12.96 -5.03
C GLY A 158 15.13 12.10 -5.91
N ALA A 159 14.45 11.09 -5.36
CA ALA A 159 13.52 10.28 -6.12
C ALA A 159 12.21 11.03 -6.41
N ARG A 160 11.60 10.72 -7.56
CA ARG A 160 10.27 11.21 -7.95
C ARG A 160 9.21 10.28 -7.37
N VAL A 161 8.61 10.66 -6.25
CA VAL A 161 7.47 9.93 -5.68
C VAL A 161 6.19 10.33 -6.41
N VAL A 162 5.55 9.36 -7.05
CA VAL A 162 4.32 9.57 -7.84
C VAL A 162 3.17 9.91 -6.90
N ARG A 163 2.41 10.97 -7.24
CA ARG A 163 1.14 11.30 -6.57
C ARG A 163 0.02 10.67 -7.40
N THR A 164 -0.62 9.66 -6.84
CA THR A 164 -1.66 8.85 -7.51
C THR A 164 -2.57 8.22 -6.45
N LEU A 165 -3.65 7.59 -6.88
CA LEU A 165 -4.38 6.60 -6.07
C LEU A 165 -3.48 5.41 -5.73
N LEU A 166 -3.76 4.80 -4.58
CA LEU A 166 -3.19 3.54 -4.15
C LEU A 166 -3.77 2.41 -5.01
N PRO A 167 -2.99 1.36 -5.32
CA PRO A 167 -3.41 0.29 -6.21
C PRO A 167 -4.33 -0.71 -5.52
N ILE A 168 -5.45 -0.21 -4.99
CA ILE A 168 -6.50 -0.97 -4.30
C ILE A 168 -7.80 -0.71 -5.05
N GLY A 169 -8.49 -1.79 -5.43
CA GLY A 169 -9.61 -1.70 -6.34
C GLY A 169 -9.20 -1.53 -7.81
N VAL A 170 -10.16 -1.66 -8.70
CA VAL A 170 -9.92 -1.65 -10.15
C VAL A 170 -9.52 -0.26 -10.62
N ASP A 171 -10.27 0.76 -10.22
CA ASP A 171 -10.02 2.17 -10.50
C ASP A 171 -8.69 2.67 -9.91
N GLY A 172 -8.41 2.34 -8.65
CA GLY A 172 -7.16 2.70 -7.97
C GLY A 172 -5.94 2.05 -8.64
N THR A 173 -6.05 0.76 -8.99
CA THR A 173 -5.01 0.04 -9.73
C THR A 173 -4.76 0.65 -11.10
N ALA A 174 -5.81 0.89 -11.90
CA ALA A 174 -5.67 1.46 -13.23
C ALA A 174 -4.99 2.83 -13.20
N ARG A 175 -5.41 3.69 -12.26
CA ARG A 175 -4.84 5.02 -12.08
C ARG A 175 -3.37 4.96 -11.65
N PHE A 176 -3.05 4.11 -10.68
CA PHE A 176 -1.69 3.88 -10.22
C PHE A 176 -0.76 3.46 -11.37
N LEU A 177 -1.15 2.44 -12.14
CA LEU A 177 -0.36 1.92 -13.25
C LEU A 177 -0.13 3.00 -14.32
N GLN A 178 -1.18 3.77 -14.66
CA GLN A 178 -1.09 4.84 -15.64
C GLN A 178 -0.16 5.98 -15.19
N ASP A 179 -0.30 6.46 -13.96
CA ASP A 179 0.50 7.57 -13.45
C ASP A 179 1.97 7.17 -13.22
N VAL A 180 2.22 5.96 -12.73
CA VAL A 180 3.59 5.43 -12.60
C VAL A 180 4.25 5.24 -13.96
N ALA A 181 3.52 4.70 -14.96
CA ALA A 181 4.04 4.55 -16.31
C ALA A 181 4.37 5.90 -16.96
N ALA A 182 3.48 6.88 -16.85
CA ALA A 182 3.70 8.23 -17.36
C ALA A 182 4.96 8.88 -16.75
N GLU A 183 5.15 8.78 -15.44
CA GLU A 183 6.34 9.30 -14.75
C GLU A 183 7.63 8.54 -15.11
N ALA A 184 7.51 7.26 -15.48
CA ALA A 184 8.61 6.43 -15.96
C ALA A 184 8.99 6.70 -17.42
N GLY A 185 8.20 7.50 -18.16
CA GLY A 185 8.41 7.76 -19.59
C GLY A 185 7.76 6.73 -20.52
N ALA A 186 6.87 5.88 -19.98
CA ALA A 186 6.06 4.95 -20.74
C ALA A 186 4.63 5.47 -20.92
N GLY A 187 3.96 5.09 -22.00
CA GLY A 187 2.61 5.57 -22.33
C GLY A 187 1.71 4.43 -22.78
N SER A 188 0.92 3.88 -21.86
CA SER A 188 -0.18 2.97 -22.18
C SER A 188 -1.45 3.40 -21.44
N SER A 189 -2.60 3.26 -22.10
CA SER A 189 -3.89 3.47 -21.46
C SER A 189 -4.33 2.20 -20.73
N GLU A 190 -4.68 2.33 -19.46
CA GLU A 190 -5.19 1.22 -18.64
C GLU A 190 -6.70 1.02 -18.76
N VAL A 191 -7.41 1.88 -19.51
CA VAL A 191 -8.88 1.91 -19.54
C VAL A 191 -9.49 0.59 -20.03
N VAL A 192 -8.94 0.00 -21.10
CA VAL A 192 -9.46 -1.26 -21.65
C VAL A 192 -9.25 -2.42 -20.67
N ARG A 193 -8.06 -2.46 -20.04
CA ARG A 193 -7.72 -3.49 -19.07
C ARG A 193 -8.61 -3.40 -17.83
N ALA A 194 -8.74 -2.20 -17.27
CA ALA A 194 -9.59 -1.93 -16.12
C ALA A 194 -11.06 -2.30 -16.38
N ARG A 195 -11.58 -1.94 -17.57
CA ARG A 195 -12.96 -2.29 -17.96
C ARG A 195 -13.19 -3.79 -18.03
N SER A 196 -12.27 -4.54 -18.66
CA SER A 196 -12.36 -6.00 -18.73
C SER A 196 -12.37 -6.63 -17.33
N VAL A 197 -11.47 -6.19 -16.44
CA VAL A 197 -11.46 -6.68 -15.05
C VAL A 197 -12.77 -6.31 -14.32
N TRP A 198 -13.28 -5.10 -14.53
CA TRP A 198 -14.53 -4.65 -13.91
C TRP A 198 -15.76 -5.47 -14.31
N GLU A 199 -15.81 -5.88 -15.59
CA GLU A 199 -16.84 -6.76 -16.15
C GLU A 199 -16.71 -8.18 -15.56
N ASP A 200 -15.49 -8.74 -15.49
CA ASP A 200 -15.22 -10.06 -14.90
C ASP A 200 -15.60 -10.16 -13.42
N LEU A 201 -15.51 -9.05 -12.68
CA LEU A 201 -15.89 -8.97 -11.27
C LEU A 201 -17.39 -8.75 -11.05
N GLY A 202 -18.21 -8.71 -12.11
CA GLY A 202 -19.63 -8.37 -12.04
C GLY A 202 -20.43 -9.21 -11.04
N ALA A 203 -20.22 -10.54 -10.99
CA ALA A 203 -20.92 -11.43 -10.06
C ALA A 203 -20.58 -11.12 -8.59
N LEU A 204 -19.30 -10.89 -8.29
CA LEU A 204 -18.84 -10.54 -6.94
C LEU A 204 -19.31 -9.14 -6.54
N ARG A 205 -19.28 -8.17 -7.48
CA ARG A 205 -19.81 -6.83 -7.27
C ARG A 205 -21.30 -6.82 -6.96
N ASN A 206 -22.09 -7.66 -7.64
CA ASN A 206 -23.52 -7.80 -7.34
C ASN A 206 -23.76 -8.28 -5.90
N ARG A 207 -22.82 -9.04 -5.32
CA ARG A 207 -22.95 -9.53 -3.94
C ARG A 207 -22.74 -8.44 -2.88
N VAL A 208 -21.91 -7.43 -3.19
CA VAL A 208 -21.64 -6.30 -2.29
C VAL A 208 -22.54 -5.08 -2.55
N ARG A 209 -23.20 -5.02 -3.72
CA ARG A 209 -24.04 -3.88 -4.09
C ARG A 209 -25.18 -3.68 -3.08
N GLY A 210 -25.34 -2.44 -2.64
CA GLY A 210 -26.35 -2.02 -1.67
C GLY A 210 -26.03 -2.39 -0.22
N LYS A 211 -24.98 -3.19 0.03
CA LYS A 211 -24.58 -3.57 1.39
C LYS A 211 -23.99 -2.36 2.13
N ARG A 212 -24.45 -2.15 3.35
CA ARG A 212 -24.05 -1.08 4.26
C ARG A 212 -22.79 -1.51 5.02
N ILE A 213 -21.67 -0.84 4.76
CA ILE A 213 -20.37 -1.19 5.34
C ILE A 213 -19.93 -0.08 6.29
N PHE A 214 -19.51 -0.47 7.49
CA PHE A 214 -18.91 0.44 8.48
C PHE A 214 -17.46 0.05 8.72
N PHE A 215 -16.52 0.98 8.56
CA PHE A 215 -15.10 0.75 8.89
C PHE A 215 -14.77 1.42 10.22
N ALA A 216 -14.46 0.63 11.26
CA ALA A 216 -14.12 1.18 12.57
C ALA A 216 -12.74 1.84 12.62
N GLY A 217 -11.82 1.43 11.72
CA GLY A 217 -10.44 1.92 11.68
C GLY A 217 -9.48 1.06 12.50
N ASP A 218 -8.42 0.55 11.85
CA ASP A 218 -7.34 -0.20 12.51
C ASP A 218 -6.03 -0.11 11.71
N THR A 219 -6.11 -0.28 10.40
CA THR A 219 -4.94 -0.57 9.54
C THR A 219 -4.46 0.61 8.70
N GLY A 220 -5.29 1.66 8.53
CA GLY A 220 -5.08 2.76 7.60
C GLY A 220 -5.56 2.48 6.17
N PHE A 221 -5.84 1.23 5.82
CA PHE A 221 -6.39 0.83 4.51
C PHE A 221 -7.87 1.14 4.34
N GLU A 222 -8.55 1.66 5.37
CA GLU A 222 -10.00 1.86 5.36
C GLU A 222 -10.43 2.87 4.29
N VAL A 223 -9.67 3.94 4.05
CA VAL A 223 -9.97 4.94 3.01
C VAL A 223 -9.94 4.34 1.59
N PRO A 224 -8.84 3.71 1.12
CA PRO A 224 -8.82 3.13 -0.22
C PRO A 224 -9.78 1.93 -0.37
N LEU A 225 -10.01 1.16 0.69
CA LEU A 225 -11.03 0.09 0.68
C LEU A 225 -12.44 0.66 0.53
N ALA A 226 -12.78 1.70 1.29
CA ALA A 226 -14.06 2.38 1.19
C ALA A 226 -14.28 2.95 -0.20
N ARG A 227 -13.27 3.59 -0.80
CA ARG A 227 -13.34 4.11 -2.17
C ARG A 227 -13.71 3.01 -3.16
N PHE A 228 -12.95 1.92 -3.16
CA PHE A 228 -13.22 0.80 -4.07
C PHE A 228 -14.59 0.17 -3.84
N LEU A 229 -14.99 -0.03 -2.58
CA LEU A 229 -16.27 -0.67 -2.27
C LEU A 229 -17.47 0.22 -2.59
N ALA A 230 -17.34 1.54 -2.42
CA ALA A 230 -18.33 2.50 -2.89
C ALA A 230 -18.48 2.43 -4.43
N ASP A 231 -17.38 2.38 -5.18
CA ASP A 231 -17.39 2.19 -6.64
C ASP A 231 -18.02 0.83 -7.04
N ALA A 232 -17.79 -0.22 -6.25
CA ALA A 232 -18.43 -1.53 -6.42
C ALA A 232 -19.95 -1.52 -6.12
N GLY A 233 -20.47 -0.43 -5.53
CA GLY A 233 -21.88 -0.19 -5.26
C GLY A 233 -22.30 -0.46 -3.81
N ALA A 234 -21.37 -0.62 -2.87
CA ALA A 234 -21.68 -0.68 -1.45
C ALA A 234 -22.04 0.71 -0.90
N VAL A 235 -22.78 0.74 0.20
CA VAL A 235 -23.09 1.97 0.95
C VAL A 235 -22.11 2.08 2.11
N VAL A 236 -21.11 2.95 2.00
CA VAL A 236 -20.15 3.17 3.10
C VAL A 236 -20.74 4.16 4.09
N LEU A 237 -20.92 3.74 5.34
CA LEU A 237 -21.53 4.56 6.39
C LEU A 237 -20.53 5.48 7.10
N GLU A 238 -19.38 4.93 7.48
CA GLU A 238 -18.30 5.65 8.15
C GLU A 238 -16.96 5.00 7.80
N VAL A 239 -15.93 5.83 7.69
CA VAL A 239 -14.54 5.42 7.51
C VAL A 239 -13.71 5.92 8.67
N GLY A 240 -13.57 5.09 9.70
CA GLY A 240 -12.61 5.29 10.76
C GLY A 240 -11.19 5.19 10.23
N ALA A 241 -10.38 6.22 10.47
CA ALA A 241 -8.96 6.24 10.14
C ALA A 241 -8.16 6.44 11.43
N PRO A 242 -7.28 5.51 11.83
CA PRO A 242 -6.56 5.66 13.08
C PRO A 242 -5.63 6.89 13.05
N ARG A 243 -5.06 7.17 11.87
CA ARG A 243 -4.42 8.42 11.48
C ARG A 243 -4.76 8.76 10.04
N LEU A 244 -4.67 10.05 9.70
CA LEU A 244 -4.96 10.52 8.35
C LEU A 244 -4.02 11.67 7.97
N ASP A 245 -3.03 11.37 7.11
CA ASP A 245 -2.31 12.42 6.40
C ASP A 245 -3.13 12.83 5.16
N ARG A 246 -3.91 13.91 5.32
CA ARG A 246 -4.78 14.44 4.28
C ARG A 246 -4.03 14.90 3.02
N ARG A 247 -2.76 15.29 3.15
CA ARG A 247 -1.95 15.73 1.99
C ARG A 247 -1.44 14.52 1.23
N PHE A 248 -1.00 13.50 1.95
CA PHE A 248 -0.52 12.25 1.36
C PHE A 248 -1.66 11.49 0.66
N LEU A 249 -2.83 11.38 1.30
CA LEU A 249 -4.02 10.71 0.76
C LEU A 249 -4.97 11.64 -0.01
N ALA A 250 -4.47 12.76 -0.55
CA ALA A 250 -5.31 13.76 -1.19
C ALA A 250 -6.10 13.18 -2.39
N GLU A 251 -5.47 12.35 -3.23
CA GLU A 251 -6.13 11.73 -4.40
C GLU A 251 -7.22 10.74 -3.97
N GLU A 252 -6.94 9.95 -2.93
CA GLU A 252 -7.88 8.99 -2.34
C GLU A 252 -9.12 9.70 -1.78
N LEU A 253 -8.92 10.76 -1.00
CA LEU A 253 -10.00 11.55 -0.39
C LEU A 253 -10.82 12.30 -1.45
N GLN A 254 -10.18 12.83 -2.49
CA GLN A 254 -10.90 13.48 -3.59
C GLN A 254 -11.78 12.50 -4.36
N THR A 255 -11.27 11.29 -4.61
CA THR A 255 -12.01 10.27 -5.36
C THR A 255 -13.11 9.61 -4.52
N LEU A 256 -12.88 9.41 -3.22
CA LEU A 256 -13.91 8.95 -2.28
C LEU A 256 -15.08 9.96 -2.19
N GLY A 257 -14.78 11.26 -2.31
CA GLY A 257 -15.77 12.32 -2.30
C GLY A 257 -16.28 12.68 -0.90
N SER A 258 -17.08 13.74 -0.81
CA SER A 258 -17.60 14.27 0.46
C SER A 258 -18.85 13.55 0.99
N GLY A 259 -19.33 12.52 0.28
CA GLY A 259 -20.51 11.75 0.68
C GLY A 259 -20.23 10.67 1.74
N VAL A 260 -18.96 10.48 2.10
CA VAL A 260 -18.52 9.47 3.08
C VAL A 260 -17.81 10.16 4.23
N ASP A 261 -18.28 9.91 5.45
CA ASP A 261 -17.70 10.48 6.66
C ASP A 261 -16.40 9.77 7.02
N VAL A 262 -15.28 10.49 6.91
CA VAL A 262 -13.95 10.02 7.36
C VAL A 262 -13.67 10.55 8.77
N VAL A 263 -13.68 9.68 9.77
CA VAL A 263 -13.48 10.02 11.18
C VAL A 263 -12.05 9.67 11.59
N VAL A 264 -11.26 10.69 11.91
CA VAL A 264 -9.85 10.53 12.33
C VAL A 264 -9.79 10.26 13.83
N SER A 265 -9.03 9.22 14.21
CA SER A 265 -8.85 8.78 15.60
C SER A 265 -10.20 8.61 16.33
N PRO A 266 -11.07 7.73 15.81
CA PRO A 266 -12.44 7.61 16.32
C PRO A 266 -12.48 7.13 17.77
N ASP A 267 -13.42 7.67 18.54
CA ASP A 267 -13.76 7.15 19.87
C ASP A 267 -14.61 5.88 19.74
N TRP A 268 -14.18 4.82 20.42
CA TRP A 268 -14.81 3.51 20.32
C TRP A 268 -16.24 3.48 20.87
N ARG A 269 -16.56 4.28 21.90
CA ARG A 269 -17.93 4.32 22.47
C ARG A 269 -18.89 4.96 21.49
N GLY A 270 -18.50 6.11 20.93
CA GLY A 270 -19.27 6.78 19.89
C GLY A 270 -19.48 5.89 18.66
N GLN A 271 -18.45 5.15 18.24
CA GLN A 271 -18.59 4.19 17.15
C GLN A 271 -19.57 3.06 17.49
N MET A 272 -19.49 2.47 18.68
CA MET A 272 -20.45 1.44 19.09
C MET A 272 -21.89 1.93 19.05
N GLN A 273 -22.15 3.16 19.51
CA GLN A 273 -23.47 3.77 19.43
C GLN A 273 -23.94 3.93 17.98
N ARG A 274 -23.11 4.53 17.10
CA ARG A 274 -23.47 4.74 15.70
C ARG A 274 -23.67 3.42 14.95
N ILE A 275 -22.87 2.39 15.24
CA ILE A 275 -23.05 1.05 14.66
C ILE A 275 -24.40 0.47 15.09
N GLU A 276 -24.79 0.63 16.35
CA GLU A 276 -26.09 0.17 16.83
C GLU A 276 -27.26 0.91 16.15
N GLU A 277 -27.17 2.23 16.04
CA GLU A 277 -28.19 3.08 15.43
C GLU A 277 -28.34 2.84 13.92
N THR A 278 -27.21 2.63 13.23
CA THR A 278 -27.19 2.54 11.76
C THR A 278 -27.32 1.11 11.22
N ARG A 279 -27.15 0.08 12.07
CA ARG A 279 -27.29 -1.34 11.74
C ARG A 279 -26.62 -1.69 10.39
N PRO A 280 -25.28 -1.57 10.27
CA PRO A 280 -24.57 -1.96 9.05
C PRO A 280 -24.75 -3.45 8.75
N ASP A 281 -24.71 -3.82 7.46
CA ASP A 281 -24.70 -5.22 7.04
C ASP A 281 -23.38 -5.91 7.42
N VAL A 282 -22.29 -5.15 7.49
CA VAL A 282 -21.00 -5.65 8.02
C VAL A 282 -20.20 -4.52 8.65
N VAL A 283 -19.59 -4.80 9.79
CA VAL A 283 -18.60 -3.93 10.43
C VAL A 283 -17.20 -4.50 10.20
N VAL A 284 -16.33 -3.72 9.57
CA VAL A 284 -14.90 -4.00 9.53
C VAL A 284 -14.28 -3.42 10.80
N ALA A 285 -14.02 -4.29 11.77
CA ALA A 285 -13.70 -3.90 13.15
C ALA A 285 -12.32 -4.40 13.59
N SER A 286 -11.59 -3.55 14.31
CA SER A 286 -10.36 -3.92 15.00
C SER A 286 -10.63 -5.03 16.04
N PRO A 287 -9.61 -5.81 16.46
CA PRO A 287 -9.80 -6.89 17.42
C PRO A 287 -10.48 -6.47 18.73
N GLY A 288 -10.27 -5.22 19.18
CA GLY A 288 -10.88 -4.70 20.41
C GLY A 288 -12.39 -4.47 20.31
N LEU A 289 -12.90 -4.14 19.12
CA LEU A 289 -14.33 -3.93 18.88
C LEU A 289 -15.04 -5.18 18.34
N HIS A 290 -14.30 -6.07 17.68
CA HIS A 290 -14.86 -7.22 16.98
C HIS A 290 -15.69 -8.14 17.90
N ALA A 291 -15.12 -8.62 19.01
CA ALA A 291 -15.84 -9.54 19.91
C ALA A 291 -17.06 -8.89 20.58
N PRO A 292 -16.99 -7.66 21.14
CA PRO A 292 -18.14 -6.95 21.69
C PRO A 292 -19.28 -6.70 20.69
N LEU A 293 -18.97 -6.46 19.41
CA LEU A 293 -19.96 -6.23 18.35
C LEU A 293 -20.64 -7.54 17.92
N VAL A 294 -19.87 -8.61 17.73
CA VAL A 294 -20.42 -9.95 17.45
C VAL A 294 -21.34 -10.41 18.57
N ALA A 295 -20.96 -10.19 19.84
CA ALA A 295 -21.81 -10.51 20.99
C ALA A 295 -23.13 -9.71 21.04
N ARG A 296 -23.21 -8.59 20.31
CA ARG A 296 -24.42 -7.76 20.12
C ARG A 296 -25.17 -8.09 18.81
N GLY A 297 -24.77 -9.15 18.11
CA GLY A 297 -25.45 -9.60 16.89
C GLY A 297 -25.07 -8.82 15.63
N HIS A 298 -23.92 -8.12 15.62
CA HIS A 298 -23.41 -7.49 14.40
C HIS A 298 -22.49 -8.43 13.63
N LEU A 299 -22.68 -8.53 12.31
CA LEU A 299 -21.75 -9.24 11.43
C LEU A 299 -20.44 -8.46 11.35
N CYS A 300 -19.33 -9.07 11.76
CA CYS A 300 -18.03 -8.43 11.79
C CYS A 300 -17.00 -9.14 10.91
N ARG A 301 -16.06 -8.36 10.39
CA ARG A 301 -14.85 -8.84 9.69
C ARG A 301 -13.62 -8.16 10.27
N SER A 302 -12.51 -8.89 10.38
CA SER A 302 -11.23 -8.27 10.72
C SER A 302 -10.65 -7.52 9.50
N PRO A 303 -10.18 -6.27 9.66
CA PRO A 303 -9.47 -5.57 8.59
C PRO A 303 -8.17 -6.29 8.18
N ARG A 304 -7.56 -7.03 9.12
CA ARG A 304 -6.35 -7.83 8.86
C ARG A 304 -6.59 -8.98 7.87
N ASP A 305 -7.82 -9.44 7.71
CA ASP A 305 -8.14 -10.47 6.72
C ASP A 305 -7.94 -9.94 5.29
N PHE A 306 -8.25 -8.67 5.06
CA PHE A 306 -8.02 -8.02 3.77
C PHE A 306 -6.52 -7.88 3.47
N VAL A 307 -5.75 -7.42 4.46
CA VAL A 307 -4.28 -7.32 4.34
C VAL A 307 -3.66 -8.68 4.04
N ARG A 308 -4.03 -9.73 4.79
CA ARG A 308 -3.53 -11.10 4.58
C ARG A 308 -3.92 -11.68 3.22
N ALA A 309 -5.11 -11.36 2.73
CA ALA A 309 -5.54 -11.79 1.40
C ALA A 309 -4.69 -11.14 0.29
N GLY A 310 -4.09 -9.98 0.54
CA GLY A 310 -3.33 -9.21 -0.44
C GLY A 310 -4.22 -8.26 -1.21
N LEU A 311 -4.14 -6.98 -0.86
CA LEU A 311 -5.03 -5.90 -1.30
C LEU A 311 -4.72 -5.36 -2.70
N HIS A 312 -3.47 -5.52 -3.13
CA HIS A 312 -2.97 -4.76 -4.27
C HIS A 312 -3.33 -5.35 -5.64
N GLY A 313 -3.55 -4.45 -6.59
CA GLY A 313 -3.76 -4.76 -8.00
C GLY A 313 -5.16 -5.29 -8.33
N TYR A 314 -5.35 -5.62 -9.61
CA TYR A 314 -6.61 -6.18 -10.11
C TYR A 314 -6.98 -7.50 -9.42
N GLU A 315 -6.00 -8.35 -9.14
CA GLU A 315 -6.25 -9.60 -8.39
C GLU A 315 -6.59 -9.32 -6.91
N GLY A 316 -6.00 -8.29 -6.30
CA GLY A 316 -6.41 -7.82 -4.97
C GLY A 316 -7.87 -7.38 -4.95
N SER A 317 -8.33 -6.73 -6.03
CA SER A 317 -9.73 -6.31 -6.20
C SER A 317 -10.68 -7.52 -6.15
N ARG A 318 -10.33 -8.62 -6.83
CA ARG A 318 -11.07 -9.89 -6.74
C ARG A 318 -11.12 -10.40 -5.30
N ARG A 319 -9.96 -10.52 -4.64
CA ARG A 319 -9.85 -11.08 -3.28
C ARG A 319 -10.63 -10.27 -2.24
N ILE A 320 -10.65 -8.94 -2.35
CA ILE A 320 -11.45 -8.06 -1.48
C ILE A 320 -12.94 -8.40 -1.62
N LEU A 321 -13.45 -8.47 -2.85
CA LEU A 321 -14.86 -8.75 -3.10
C LEU A 321 -15.25 -10.18 -2.71
N GLU A 322 -14.40 -11.17 -3.01
CA GLU A 322 -14.63 -12.56 -2.58
C GLU A 322 -14.67 -12.71 -1.06
N LEU A 323 -13.83 -11.96 -0.34
CA LEU A 323 -13.82 -11.99 1.12
C LEU A 323 -15.15 -11.49 1.69
N LEU A 324 -15.69 -10.41 1.14
CA LEU A 324 -17.00 -9.89 1.55
C LEU A 324 -18.14 -10.81 1.11
N ALA A 325 -18.11 -11.31 -0.12
CA ALA A 325 -19.10 -12.27 -0.62
C ALA A 325 -19.21 -13.49 0.30
N ARG A 326 -18.09 -14.13 0.62
CA ARG A 326 -18.04 -15.26 1.58
C ARG A 326 -18.54 -14.88 2.97
N THR A 327 -18.35 -13.63 3.39
CA THR A 327 -18.83 -13.15 4.70
C THR A 327 -20.36 -13.09 4.71
N PHE A 328 -20.97 -12.54 3.66
CA PHE A 328 -22.42 -12.49 3.53
C PHE A 328 -23.03 -13.88 3.31
N ASP A 329 -22.41 -14.73 2.46
CA ASP A 329 -22.89 -16.09 2.22
C ASP A 329 -22.90 -16.91 3.51
N ARG A 330 -21.86 -16.77 4.33
CA ARG A 330 -21.79 -17.43 5.64
C ARG A 330 -22.87 -16.91 6.59
N ALA A 331 -23.10 -15.60 6.63
CA ALA A 331 -24.11 -15.02 7.49
C ALA A 331 -25.51 -15.54 7.12
N GLU A 332 -25.87 -15.49 5.83
CA GLU A 332 -27.16 -15.99 5.34
C GLU A 332 -27.33 -17.50 5.60
N ALA A 333 -26.26 -18.29 5.45
CA ALA A 333 -26.30 -19.72 5.76
C ALA A 333 -26.52 -19.99 7.26
N LEU A 334 -26.00 -19.14 8.15
CA LEU A 334 -26.20 -19.26 9.59
C LEU A 334 -27.60 -18.79 10.00
N ASP A 335 -28.10 -17.71 9.42
CA ASP A 335 -29.46 -17.20 9.67
C ASP A 335 -30.52 -18.24 9.24
N ALA A 336 -30.27 -18.95 8.13
CA ALA A 336 -31.13 -20.02 7.66
C ALA A 336 -31.24 -21.21 8.65
N LEU A 337 -30.27 -21.37 9.56
CA LEU A 337 -30.31 -22.41 10.59
C LEU A 337 -31.19 -22.04 11.80
N SER A 338 -31.69 -20.79 11.88
CA SER A 338 -32.53 -20.30 12.99
C SER A 338 -31.95 -20.58 14.38
N LEU A 339 -30.62 -20.48 14.52
CA LEU A 339 -29.90 -20.64 15.79
C LEU A 339 -30.02 -19.41 16.69
#